data_AF-A0A060CE18-F1
#
_entry.id   AF-A0A060CE18-F1
#
_cell.length_a   1.000
_cell.length_b   1.000
_cell.length_c   1.000
_cell.angle_alpha   90.00
_cell.angle_beta   90.00
_cell.angle_gamma   90.00
#
_symmetry.space_group_name_H-M   'P 1'
#
loop_
_entity.id
_entity.type
_entity.pdbx_description
1 polymer ?
#
loop_
_entity_poly.entity_id
_entity_poly.type
_entity_poly.pdbx_seq_one_letter_code
_entity_poly.pdbx_strand_id
1 'polypeptide(L)'
;AKSAGFNTVRVWAVPVSDAYALQSGPGEFNEAVLAGLDYVIEQARSRGLRVVLILLDNWQPGGVDTLVGWTGSTSHESFWTNADAQTYYKQLVEKIVTRTNTVIGRVYRDDPTIAAWNLGQRASVLPVQQLRERV
;
A
#
# COMPACT_ATOMS: atom_id res chain seq x y z
N ALA A 1 -16.96 -7.94 9.42
CA ALA A 1 -17.34 -6.71 8.69
C ALA A 1 -18.82 -6.73 8.29
N LYS A 2 -19.22 -7.53 7.29
CA LYS A 2 -20.60 -7.54 6.77
C LYS A 2 -21.66 -7.88 7.82
N SER A 3 -21.43 -8.92 8.64
CA SER A 3 -22.34 -9.30 9.75
C SER A 3 -22.48 -8.22 10.82
N ALA A 4 -21.51 -7.31 10.93
CA ALA A 4 -21.52 -6.18 11.84
C ALA A 4 -22.10 -4.90 11.18
N GLY A 5 -22.70 -5.01 9.98
CA GLY A 5 -23.35 -3.90 9.29
C GLY A 5 -22.40 -2.97 8.51
N PHE A 6 -21.08 -3.21 8.53
CA PHE A 6 -20.15 -2.40 7.75
C PHE A 6 -20.28 -2.68 6.24
N ASN A 7 -20.09 -1.63 5.44
CA ASN A 7 -20.14 -1.70 3.97
C ASN A 7 -18.76 -1.55 3.30
N THR A 8 -17.74 -1.12 4.04
CA THR A 8 -16.41 -0.79 3.52
C THR A 8 -15.34 -1.29 4.48
N VAL A 9 -14.23 -1.75 3.93
CA VAL A 9 -13.02 -2.11 4.70
C VAL A 9 -11.81 -1.37 4.15
N ARG A 10 -10.86 -1.06 5.02
CA ARG A 10 -9.59 -0.42 4.65
C ARG A 10 -8.47 -1.44 4.78
N VAL A 11 -7.70 -1.63 3.71
CA VAL A 11 -6.75 -2.73 3.56
C VAL A 11 -5.40 -2.19 3.10
N TRP A 12 -4.34 -2.76 3.63
CA TRP A 12 -2.98 -2.48 3.19
C TRP A 12 -2.69 -3.11 1.84
N ALA A 13 -2.24 -2.31 0.87
CA ALA A 13 -1.63 -2.75 -0.38
C ALA A 13 -0.10 -2.51 -0.36
N VAL A 14 0.46 -2.56 0.86
CA VAL A 14 1.87 -2.52 1.21
C VAL A 14 2.11 -3.61 2.26
N PRO A 15 3.35 -4.12 2.43
CA PRO A 15 3.59 -5.15 3.41
C PRO A 15 3.38 -4.63 4.84
N VAL A 16 2.98 -5.53 5.73
CA VAL A 16 2.87 -5.27 7.18
C VAL A 16 3.89 -6.06 7.99
N SER A 17 4.70 -6.88 7.31
CA SER A 17 5.79 -7.67 7.88
C SER A 17 6.85 -7.97 6.83
N ASP A 18 8.12 -8.05 7.22
CA ASP A 18 9.24 -8.39 6.32
C ASP A 18 9.10 -9.76 5.66
N ALA A 19 8.47 -10.72 6.35
CA ALA A 19 8.25 -12.08 5.85
C ALA A 19 7.37 -12.14 4.58
N TYR A 20 6.56 -11.11 4.34
CA TYR A 20 5.62 -11.02 3.22
C TYR A 20 5.74 -9.66 2.54
N ALA A 21 6.97 -9.24 2.25
CA ALA A 21 7.24 -8.03 1.48
C ALA A 21 6.51 -8.09 0.12
N LEU A 22 5.50 -7.24 -0.07
CA LEU A 22 4.83 -7.07 -1.36
C LEU A 22 5.81 -6.53 -2.40
N GLN A 23 6.72 -5.66 -1.94
CA GLN A 23 7.83 -5.13 -2.71
C GLN A 23 9.13 -5.35 -1.92
N SER A 24 10.05 -6.16 -2.45
CA SER A 24 11.34 -6.48 -1.81
C SER A 24 12.43 -5.47 -2.13
N GLY A 25 12.28 -4.75 -3.25
CA GLY A 25 13.19 -3.74 -3.75
C GLY A 25 12.55 -2.87 -4.83
N PRO A 26 13.26 -1.86 -5.36
CA PRO A 26 12.77 -1.02 -6.44
C PRO A 26 12.27 -1.84 -7.65
N GLY A 27 10.97 -1.77 -7.94
CA GLY A 27 10.34 -2.53 -9.04
C GLY A 27 10.22 -4.06 -8.84
N GLU A 28 10.66 -4.60 -7.71
CA GLU A 28 10.63 -6.04 -7.44
C GLU A 28 9.41 -6.41 -6.60
N PHE A 29 8.43 -7.08 -7.21
CA PHE A 29 7.15 -7.37 -6.57
C PHE A 29 6.92 -8.87 -6.35
N ASN A 30 6.39 -9.21 -5.19
CA ASN A 30 6.04 -10.58 -4.83
C ASN A 30 4.64 -10.95 -5.35
N GLU A 31 4.60 -11.75 -6.41
CA GLU A 31 3.34 -12.15 -7.06
C GLU A 31 2.42 -12.97 -6.15
N ALA A 32 2.96 -13.78 -5.25
CA ALA A 32 2.13 -14.57 -4.32
C ALA A 32 1.40 -13.66 -3.32
N VAL A 33 2.05 -12.59 -2.84
CA VAL A 33 1.42 -11.60 -1.96
C VAL A 33 0.35 -10.81 -2.72
N LEU A 34 0.63 -10.43 -3.97
CA LEU A 34 -0.34 -9.72 -4.81
C LEU A 34 -1.56 -10.60 -5.15
N ALA A 35 -1.38 -11.90 -5.40
CA ALA A 35 -2.48 -12.85 -5.57
C ALA A 35 -3.30 -13.01 -4.27
N GLY A 36 -2.65 -12.89 -3.11
CA GLY A 36 -3.35 -12.79 -1.82
C GLY A 36 -4.24 -11.55 -1.74
N LEU A 37 -3.75 -10.39 -2.20
CA LEU A 37 -4.54 -9.16 -2.28
C LEU A 37 -5.71 -9.31 -3.27
N ASP A 38 -5.51 -9.97 -4.41
CA ASP A 38 -6.58 -10.27 -5.39
C ASP A 38 -7.73 -11.04 -4.72
N TYR A 39 -7.38 -12.06 -3.93
CA TYR A 39 -8.35 -12.85 -3.18
C TYR A 39 -9.11 -11.98 -2.17
N VAL A 40 -8.43 -11.09 -1.43
CA VAL A 40 -9.10 -10.19 -0.48
C VAL A 40 -10.14 -9.31 -1.18
N ILE A 41 -9.80 -8.72 -2.32
CA ILE A 41 -10.71 -7.88 -3.11
C ILE A 41 -11.89 -8.71 -3.60
N GLU A 42 -11.66 -9.92 -4.09
CA GLU A 42 -12.74 -10.80 -4.53
C GLU A 42 -13.66 -11.24 -3.38
N GLN A 43 -13.09 -11.51 -2.21
CA GLN A 43 -13.86 -11.82 -1.01
C GLN A 43 -14.70 -10.62 -0.55
N ALA A 44 -14.20 -9.38 -0.72
CA ALA A 44 -14.98 -8.18 -0.46
C ALA A 44 -16.13 -8.04 -1.47
N ARG A 45 -15.85 -8.20 -2.77
CA ARG A 45 -16.83 -8.12 -3.86
C ARG A 45 -17.98 -9.10 -3.66
N SER A 46 -17.67 -10.37 -3.45
CA SER A 46 -18.67 -11.45 -3.25
C SER A 46 -19.58 -11.22 -2.03
N ARG A 47 -19.15 -10.41 -1.06
CA ARG A 47 -19.94 -10.05 0.15
C ARG A 47 -20.60 -8.68 0.05
N GLY A 48 -20.50 -8.01 -1.09
CA GLY A 48 -21.01 -6.65 -1.28
C GLY A 48 -20.35 -5.64 -0.33
N LEU A 49 -19.05 -5.80 -0.10
CA LEU A 49 -18.20 -4.82 0.60
C LEU A 49 -17.39 -4.04 -0.44
N ARG A 50 -17.06 -2.79 -0.11
CA ARG A 50 -16.08 -1.98 -0.84
C ARG A 50 -14.73 -1.99 -0.11
N VAL A 51 -13.65 -1.72 -0.82
CA VAL A 51 -12.30 -1.63 -0.24
C VAL A 51 -11.68 -0.26 -0.46
N VAL A 52 -10.93 0.22 0.53
CA VAL A 52 -10.00 1.35 0.39
C VAL A 52 -8.59 0.79 0.52
N LEU A 53 -7.77 0.96 -0.51
CA LEU A 53 -6.41 0.41 -0.55
C LEU A 53 -5.39 1.46 -0.10
N ILE A 54 -4.57 1.10 0.88
CA ILE A 54 -3.46 1.94 1.37
C ILE A 54 -2.22 1.65 0.54
N LEU A 55 -1.72 2.68 -0.14
CA LEU A 55 -0.62 2.58 -1.10
C LEU A 55 0.76 2.92 -0.51
N LEU A 56 0.80 3.41 0.73
CA LEU A 56 2.03 3.74 1.45
C LEU A 56 1.76 3.72 2.96
N ASP A 57 2.69 3.20 3.76
CA ASP A 57 2.73 3.50 5.20
C ASP A 57 3.79 4.58 5.48
N ASN A 58 3.68 5.28 6.59
CA ASN A 58 4.75 6.13 7.06
C ASN A 58 5.94 5.32 7.58
N TRP A 59 5.71 4.09 8.03
CA TRP A 59 6.68 3.31 8.78
C TRP A 59 7.13 2.05 8.05
N GLN A 60 8.20 1.43 8.54
CA GLN A 60 8.56 0.07 8.13
C GLN A 60 7.51 -0.96 8.63
N PRO A 61 7.34 -2.07 7.90
CA PRO A 61 7.95 -2.37 6.60
C PRO A 61 7.13 -1.84 5.41
N GLY A 62 7.78 -1.56 4.29
CA GLY A 62 7.17 -1.10 3.02
C GLY A 62 6.64 0.34 2.99
N GLY A 63 6.91 1.13 4.02
CA GLY A 63 6.54 2.54 4.06
C GLY A 63 7.65 3.50 3.63
N VAL A 64 7.51 4.77 4.00
CA VAL A 64 8.42 5.88 3.67
C VAL A 64 9.88 5.51 3.97
N ASP A 65 10.15 4.98 5.17
CA ASP A 65 11.50 4.60 5.58
C ASP A 65 12.12 3.50 4.70
N THR A 66 11.30 2.63 4.10
CA THR A 66 11.76 1.56 3.20
C THR A 66 12.22 2.14 1.88
N LEU A 67 11.39 3.01 1.32
CA LEU A 67 11.68 3.66 0.04
C LEU A 67 12.91 4.57 0.16
N VAL A 68 13.02 5.31 1.26
CA VAL A 68 14.18 6.14 1.59
C VAL A 68 15.43 5.26 1.75
N GLY A 69 15.34 4.14 2.48
CA GLY A 69 16.46 3.23 2.69
C GLY A 69 17.05 2.68 1.38
N TRP A 70 16.21 2.41 0.38
CA TRP A 70 16.69 1.96 -0.95
C TRP A 70 17.49 3.02 -1.71
N THR A 71 17.36 4.31 -1.36
CA THR A 71 18.18 5.39 -1.92
C THR A 71 19.54 5.55 -1.22
N GLY A 72 19.79 4.80 -0.15
CA GLY A 72 20.94 4.98 0.73
C GLY A 72 20.80 6.12 1.75
N SER A 73 19.68 6.85 1.73
CA SER A 73 19.34 7.84 2.75
C SER A 73 18.83 7.15 4.03
N THR A 74 19.09 7.77 5.18
CA THR A 74 18.53 7.38 6.48
C THR A 74 17.54 8.42 7.02
N SER A 75 17.27 9.48 6.25
CA SER A 75 16.38 10.58 6.66
C SER A 75 14.97 10.36 6.14
N HIS A 76 14.03 10.10 7.05
CA HIS A 76 12.59 9.97 6.76
C HIS A 76 12.06 11.11 5.87
N GLU A 77 12.46 12.34 6.19
CA GLU A 77 12.03 13.57 5.54
C GLU A 77 12.45 13.62 4.06
N SER A 78 13.54 12.93 3.71
CA SER A 78 14.09 12.95 2.36
C SER A 78 13.14 12.34 1.32
N PHE A 79 12.15 11.53 1.71
CA PHE A 79 11.12 11.04 0.79
C PHE A 79 10.43 12.17 0.01
N TRP A 80 10.22 13.32 0.65
CA TRP A 80 9.49 14.43 0.07
C TRP A 80 10.28 15.20 -1.00
N THR A 81 11.60 15.01 -1.05
CA THR A 81 12.50 15.72 -1.97
C THR A 81 13.37 14.81 -2.83
N ASN A 82 13.54 13.54 -2.45
CA ASN A 82 14.36 12.57 -3.17
C ASN A 82 13.58 11.96 -4.34
N ALA A 83 14.04 12.22 -5.57
CA ALA A 83 13.38 11.76 -6.79
C ALA A 83 13.36 10.23 -6.93
N ASP A 84 14.38 9.53 -6.44
CA ASP A 84 14.45 8.06 -6.50
C ASP A 84 13.41 7.44 -5.56
N ALA A 85 13.31 7.94 -4.32
CA ALA A 85 12.31 7.46 -3.37
C ALA A 85 10.87 7.69 -3.89
N GLN A 86 10.61 8.84 -4.50
CA GLN A 86 9.32 9.12 -5.16
C GLN A 86 9.07 8.22 -6.38
N THR A 87 10.13 7.87 -7.11
CA THR A 87 10.04 6.94 -8.24
C THR A 87 9.66 5.54 -7.77
N TYR A 88 10.25 5.05 -6.68
CA TYR A 88 9.90 3.74 -6.11
C TYR A 88 8.44 3.69 -5.62
N TYR A 89 7.96 4.78 -5.00
CA TYR A 89 6.54 4.89 -4.66
C TYR A 89 5.64 4.85 -5.90
N LYS A 90 5.99 5.60 -6.96
CA LYS A 90 5.21 5.61 -8.21
C LYS A 90 5.18 4.23 -8.88
N GLN A 91 6.29 3.48 -8.86
CA GLN A 91 6.34 2.12 -9.36
C GLN A 91 5.37 1.19 -8.61
N LEU A 92 5.31 1.31 -7.27
CA LEU A 92 4.34 0.57 -6.46
C LEU A 92 2.89 0.94 -6.84
N VAL A 93 2.58 2.24 -6.91
CA VAL A 93 1.25 2.72 -7.30
C VAL A 93 0.87 2.20 -8.68
N GLU A 94 1.77 2.29 -9.66
CA GLU A 94 1.56 1.80 -11.01
C GLU A 94 1.31 0.29 -11.01
N LYS A 95 2.13 -0.49 -10.30
CA LYS A 95 1.95 -1.94 -10.17
C LYS A 95 0.58 -2.30 -9.62
N ILE A 96 0.10 -1.61 -8.58
CA ILE A 96 -1.19 -1.88 -7.97
C ILE A 96 -2.35 -1.45 -8.88
N VAL A 97 -2.33 -0.21 -9.38
CA VAL A 97 -3.45 0.36 -10.15
C VAL A 97 -3.64 -0.36 -11.49
N THR A 98 -2.55 -0.81 -12.12
CA THR A 98 -2.59 -1.54 -13.40
C THR A 98 -2.72 -3.06 -13.23
N ARG A 99 -2.69 -3.58 -12.00
CA ARG A 99 -2.81 -5.02 -11.75
C ARG A 99 -4.15 -5.54 -12.27
N THR A 100 -4.09 -6.66 -13.00
CA THR A 100 -5.26 -7.47 -13.30
C THR A 100 -5.43 -8.52 -12.20
N ASN A 101 -6.57 -8.48 -11.52
CA ASN A 101 -6.91 -9.44 -10.48
C ASN A 101 -6.91 -10.87 -11.06
N THR A 102 -6.09 -11.78 -10.53
CA THR A 102 -5.94 -13.13 -11.10
C THR A 102 -7.14 -14.03 -10.86
N VAL A 103 -8.06 -13.66 -9.95
CA VAL A 103 -9.25 -14.45 -9.62
C VAL A 103 -10.40 -14.15 -10.59
N ILE A 104 -10.58 -12.88 -10.98
CA ILE A 104 -11.72 -12.44 -11.81
C ILE A 104 -11.33 -11.79 -13.15
N GLY A 105 -10.04 -11.60 -13.42
CA GLY A 105 -9.54 -11.04 -14.67
C GLY A 105 -9.81 -9.54 -14.87
N ARG A 106 -10.10 -8.80 -13.79
CA ARG A 106 -10.42 -7.36 -13.86
C ARG A 106 -9.24 -6.51 -13.44
N VAL A 107 -8.97 -5.42 -14.18
CA VAL A 107 -7.96 -4.43 -13.80
C VAL A 107 -8.44 -3.65 -12.58
N TYR A 108 -7.56 -3.47 -11.59
CA TYR A 108 -7.87 -2.82 -10.32
C TYR A 108 -8.45 -1.40 -10.51
N ARG A 109 -7.86 -0.57 -11.38
CA ARG A 109 -8.39 0.77 -11.66
C ARG A 109 -9.85 0.80 -12.15
N ASP A 110 -10.31 -0.29 -12.74
CA ASP A 110 -11.64 -0.45 -13.32
C ASP A 110 -12.57 -1.30 -12.43
N ASP A 111 -12.11 -1.71 -11.24
CA ASP A 111 -12.90 -2.51 -10.31
C ASP A 111 -13.71 -1.64 -9.34
N PRO A 112 -15.05 -1.56 -9.47
CA PRO A 112 -15.89 -0.83 -8.54
C PRO A 112 -15.80 -1.35 -7.09
N THR A 113 -15.28 -2.56 -6.86
CA THR A 113 -15.03 -3.04 -5.50
C THR A 113 -14.06 -2.12 -4.75
N ILE A 114 -13.12 -1.49 -5.45
CA ILE A 114 -12.19 -0.50 -4.91
C ILE A 114 -12.90 0.86 -4.91
N ALA A 115 -13.25 1.35 -3.72
CA ALA A 115 -13.95 2.63 -3.56
C ALA A 115 -12.99 3.83 -3.57
N ALA A 116 -11.76 3.66 -3.07
CA ALA A 116 -10.78 4.74 -3.01
C ALA A 116 -9.34 4.22 -2.88
N TRP A 117 -8.42 5.12 -3.24
CA TRP A 117 -6.98 4.97 -3.09
C TRP A 117 -6.49 5.88 -1.96
N ASN A 118 -5.87 5.30 -0.95
CA ASN A 118 -5.29 6.04 0.15
C ASN A 118 -3.78 6.22 -0.10
N LEU A 119 -3.37 7.44 -0.46
CA LEU A 119 -2.00 7.77 -0.85
C LEU A 119 -0.95 7.54 0.26
N GLY A 120 -1.32 7.64 1.53
CA GLY A 120 -0.42 7.32 2.64
C GLY A 120 -1.12 7.18 3.97
N GLN A 121 -0.83 6.12 4.72
CA GLN A 121 -1.25 6.00 6.11
C GLN A 121 -0.31 6.85 6.96
N ARG A 122 -0.86 7.83 7.68
CA ARG A 122 -0.13 8.68 8.64
C ARG A 122 1.14 9.32 8.06
N ALA A 123 1.17 9.55 6.75
CA ALA A 123 2.32 10.13 6.07
C ALA A 123 2.65 11.49 6.71
N SER A 124 3.91 11.67 7.10
CA SER A 124 4.39 12.87 7.76
C SER A 124 5.72 13.31 7.19
N VAL A 125 5.98 14.60 7.28
CA VAL A 125 7.32 15.15 7.07
C VAL A 125 8.23 14.95 8.29
N LEU A 126 7.65 14.61 9.45
CA LEU A 126 8.38 14.45 10.71
C LEU A 126 8.60 12.97 11.06
N PRO A 127 9.77 12.60 11.60
CA PRO A 127 10.01 11.28 12.18
C PRO A 127 9.08 10.98 13.38
N VAL A 128 8.86 9.69 13.70
CA VAL A 128 7.99 9.23 14.82
C VAL A 128 8.26 10.00 16.11
N GLN A 129 9.55 10.15 16.46
CA GLN A 129 9.98 10.72 17.74
C GLN A 129 9.42 12.13 17.91
N GLN A 130 9.48 12.94 16.85
CA GLN A 130 8.96 14.30 16.86
C GLN A 130 7.43 14.36 16.83
N LEU A 131 6.76 13.34 16.27
CA LEU A 131 5.28 13.25 16.32
C LEU A 131 4.77 12.89 17.70
N ARG A 132 5.48 12.05 18.47
CA ARG A 132 5.08 11.64 19.82
C ARG A 132 5.18 12.76 20.84
N GLU A 133 6.04 13.75 20.60
CA GLU A 133 6.19 14.93 21.47
C GLU A 133 5.07 15.97 21.28
N ARG A 134 4.20 15.79 20.29
CA ARG A 134 3.14 16.75 19.93
C ARG A 134 1.73 16.30 20.32
N VAL A 135 1.59 15.20 21.07
CA VAL A 135 0.32 14.62 21.54
C VAL A 135 0.40 14.37 23.03
#